data_AF-A0A7C9AKG1-F1
#
_entry.id   AF-A0A7C9AKG1-F1
#
_cell.length_a   1.000
_cell.length_b   1.000
_cell.length_c   1.000
_cell.angle_alpha   90.00
_cell.angle_beta   90.00
_cell.angle_gamma   90.00
#
_symmetry.space_group_name_H-M   'P 1'
#
loop_
_entity.id
_entity.type
_entity.pdbx_description
1 polymer ?
#
loop_
_entity_poly.entity_id
_entity_poly.type
_entity_poly.pdbx_seq_one_letter_code
_entity_poly.pdbx_strand_id
1 'polypeptide(L)'
;ELMYVMEKASGMLFSFSPNTRAWAGPYAVRPDPSVFFSTVGFAGDDLILAGVTGHSENVETLKIWKIMPESMEFDEIGEIPTELLEKLEGEDSELTSISLMTAKDFIYI
;
A
#
# COMPACT_ATOMS: atom_id res chain seq x y z
N GLU A 1 7.05 -13.64 14.69
CA GLU A 1 6.35 -12.93 13.60
C GLU A 1 6.24 -11.46 13.97
N LEU A 2 6.39 -10.57 12.99
CA LEU A 2 6.19 -9.12 13.14
C LEU A 2 4.83 -8.77 12.55
N MET A 3 4.16 -7.79 13.17
CA MET A 3 2.96 -7.17 12.63
C MET A 3 3.36 -5.85 12.00
N TYR A 4 2.88 -5.58 10.78
CA TYR A 4 3.12 -4.33 10.08
C TYR A 4 1.88 -3.45 10.19
N VAL A 5 2.07 -2.20 10.59
CA VAL A 5 1.01 -1.22 10.84
C VAL A 5 1.28 0.01 10.01
N MET A 6 0.36 0.36 9.12
CA MET A 6 0.47 1.53 8.24
C MET A 6 -0.62 2.55 8.54
N GLU A 7 -0.22 3.82 8.67
CA GLU A 7 -1.14 4.94 8.66
C GLU A 7 -1.39 5.36 7.20
N LYS A 8 -2.64 5.22 6.74
CA LYS A 8 -2.99 5.25 5.30
C LYS A 8 -2.72 6.59 4.62
N ALA A 9 -2.85 7.70 5.33
CA ALA A 9 -2.73 9.04 4.74
C ALA A 9 -1.27 9.47 4.57
N SER A 10 -0.42 9.21 5.56
CA SER A 10 1.02 9.54 5.50
C SER A 10 1.86 8.44 4.83
N GLY A 11 1.35 7.21 4.74
CA GLY A 11 2.12 6.05 4.29
C GLY A 11 3.23 5.66 5.26
N MET A 12 3.16 6.11 6.52
CA MET A 12 4.12 5.72 7.55
C MET A 12 3.86 4.29 7.99
N LEU A 13 4.89 3.45 7.85
CA LEU A 13 4.88 2.06 8.29
C LEU A 13 5.62 1.91 9.62
N PHE A 14 5.08 1.07 10.48
CA PHE A 14 5.70 0.62 11.71
C PHE A 14 5.68 -0.90 11.74
N SER A 15 6.65 -1.49 12.46
CA SER A 15 6.59 -2.89 12.83
C SER A 15 6.41 -3.05 14.33
N PHE A 16 5.61 -4.04 14.72
CA PHE A 16 5.35 -4.40 16.10
C PHE A 16 5.69 -5.87 16.30
N SER A 17 6.49 -6.16 17.32
CA SER A 17 6.80 -7.52 17.76
C SER A 17 5.91 -7.89 18.95
N PRO A 18 4.93 -8.80 18.80
CA PRO A 18 4.11 -9.24 19.94
C PRO A 18 4.93 -9.95 21.02
N ASN A 19 6.02 -10.60 20.62
CA ASN A 19 6.90 -11.35 21.52
C ASN A 19 7.67 -10.44 22.47
N THR A 20 8.26 -9.35 21.94
CA THR A 20 9.05 -8.41 22.73
C THR A 20 8.26 -7.18 23.16
N ARG A 21 7.03 -7.01 22.65
CA ARG A 21 6.18 -5.83 22.79
C ARG A 21 6.87 -4.53 22.35
N ALA A 22 7.81 -4.65 21.43
CA ALA A 22 8.60 -3.53 20.92
C ALA A 22 8.04 -3.04 19.57
N TRP A 23 8.16 -1.74 19.37
CA TRP A 23 7.87 -1.08 18.10
C TRP A 23 9.19 -0.70 17.41
N ALA A 24 9.20 -0.72 16.08
CA ALA A 24 10.26 -0.15 15.27
C ALA A 24 9.67 0.67 14.10
N GLY A 25 10.45 1.64 13.62
CA GLY A 25 10.02 2.66 12.67
C GLY A 25 10.12 4.09 13.25
N PRO A 26 9.49 5.09 12.60
CA PRO A 26 8.72 4.97 11.37
C PRO A 26 9.59 4.70 10.14
N TYR A 27 9.05 3.93 9.19
CA TYR A 27 9.59 3.78 7.85
C TYR A 27 8.72 4.61 6.90
N ALA A 28 9.33 5.52 6.14
CA ALA A 28 8.64 6.28 5.12
C ALA A 28 8.50 5.40 3.88
N VAL A 29 7.30 4.89 3.63
CA VAL A 29 7.07 3.89 2.58
C VAL A 29 6.38 4.56 1.40
N ARG A 30 7.16 5.39 0.70
CA ARG A 30 6.70 6.14 -0.48
C ARG A 30 7.63 5.85 -1.67
N PRO A 31 7.43 4.71 -2.36
CA PRO A 31 8.28 4.31 -3.48
C PRO A 31 8.24 5.31 -4.64
N ASP A 32 7.14 6.04 -4.79
CA ASP A 32 6.95 7.06 -5.82
C ASP A 32 6.43 8.37 -5.17
N PRO A 33 7.07 9.53 -5.42
CA PRO A 33 6.64 10.83 -4.90
C PRO A 33 5.21 11.25 -5.30
N SER A 34 4.63 10.65 -6.34
CA SER A 34 3.25 10.89 -6.78
C SER A 34 2.21 10.14 -5.94
N VAL A 35 2.62 9.17 -5.11
CA VAL A 35 1.69 8.39 -4.28
C VAL A 35 1.10 9.26 -3.18
N PHE A 36 -0.23 9.37 -3.10
CA PHE A 36 -0.93 10.16 -2.08
C PHE A 36 -1.76 9.33 -1.10
N PHE A 37 -2.15 8.10 -1.47
CA PHE A 37 -2.66 7.09 -0.54
C PHE A 37 -1.91 5.78 -0.70
N SER A 38 -1.65 5.10 0.41
CA SER A 38 -1.01 3.80 0.41
C SER A 38 -1.63 2.85 1.43
N THR A 39 -1.52 1.56 1.15
CA THR A 39 -1.95 0.49 2.04
C THR A 39 -1.08 -0.74 1.82
N VAL A 40 -0.95 -1.57 2.84
CA VAL A 40 -0.10 -2.76 2.82
C VAL A 40 -0.85 -4.01 3.24
N GLY A 41 -0.39 -5.16 2.76
CA GLY A 41 -0.91 -6.47 3.09
C GLY A 41 -0.02 -7.58 2.55
N PHE A 42 -0.23 -8.81 3.01
CA PHE A 42 0.56 -9.96 2.58
C PHE A 42 -0.14 -10.73 1.47
N ALA A 43 0.49 -10.84 0.29
CA ALA A 43 0.07 -11.78 -0.76
C ALA A 43 1.08 -12.94 -0.76
N GLY A 44 0.65 -14.12 -0.37
CA GLY A 44 1.55 -15.21 -0.01
C GLY A 44 2.49 -14.78 1.14
N ASP A 45 3.80 -14.92 0.92
CA ASP A 45 4.84 -14.52 1.88
C ASP A 45 5.36 -13.10 1.65
N ASP A 46 4.88 -12.41 0.61
CA ASP A 46 5.38 -11.11 0.19
C ASP A 46 4.55 -9.98 0.80
N LEU A 47 5.23 -9.03 1.42
CA LEU A 47 4.62 -7.78 1.87
C LEU A 47 4.43 -6.86 0.66
N ILE A 48 3.17 -6.61 0.32
CA ILE A 48 2.77 -5.80 -0.83
C ILE A 48 2.32 -4.43 -0.35
N LEU A 49 2.72 -3.40 -1.09
CA LEU A 49 2.17 -2.05 -1.03
C LEU A 49 1.32 -1.79 -2.26
N ALA A 50 0.10 -1.34 -2.07
CA ALA A 50 -0.70 -0.72 -3.11
C ALA A 50 -0.72 0.80 -2.86
N GLY A 51 -0.46 1.58 -3.89
CA GLY A 51 -0.39 3.04 -3.80
C GLY A 51 -1.08 3.70 -4.98
N VAL A 52 -1.89 4.71 -4.69
CA VAL A 52 -2.59 5.54 -5.69
C VAL A 52 -1.76 6.76 -5.99
N THR A 53 -1.51 7.03 -7.27
CA THR A 53 -0.72 8.17 -7.75
C THR A 53 -1.61 9.30 -8.25
N GLY A 54 -1.08 10.53 -8.24
CA GLY A 54 -1.82 11.73 -8.61
C GLY A 54 -2.28 12.50 -7.38
N HIS A 55 -3.56 12.86 -7.31
CA HIS A 55 -4.17 13.50 -6.13
C HIS A 55 -5.65 13.13 -6.00
N SER A 56 -6.30 13.52 -4.90
CA SER A 56 -7.66 13.06 -4.56
C SER A 56 -8.71 13.36 -5.64
N GLU A 57 -8.61 14.51 -6.32
CA GLU A 57 -9.50 14.92 -7.42
C GLU A 57 -9.11 14.39 -8.82
N ASN A 58 -7.92 13.81 -8.98
CA ASN A 58 -7.42 13.31 -10.27
C ASN A 58 -6.44 12.16 -10.01
N VAL A 59 -7.01 10.96 -9.94
CA VAL A 59 -6.23 9.73 -9.81
C VAL A 59 -5.57 9.44 -11.15
N GLU A 60 -4.27 9.22 -11.15
CA GLU A 60 -3.54 8.87 -12.37
C GLU A 60 -3.52 7.35 -12.59
N THR A 61 -3.13 6.60 -11.56
CA THR A 61 -3.10 5.14 -11.58
C THR A 61 -3.01 4.56 -10.17
N LEU A 62 -3.06 3.23 -10.09
CA LEU A 62 -2.69 2.46 -8.90
C LEU A 62 -1.55 1.53 -9.26
N LYS A 63 -0.49 1.57 -8.44
CA LYS A 63 0.69 0.73 -8.59
C LYS A 63 0.86 -0.20 -7.41
N ILE A 64 1.57 -1.29 -7.65
CA ILE A 64 1.82 -2.36 -6.69
C ILE A 64 3.33 -2.57 -6.58
N TRP A 65 3.82 -2.55 -5.34
CA TRP A 65 5.23 -2.80 -5.03
C TRP A 65 5.37 -3.94 -4.03
N LYS A 66 6.42 -4.72 -4.19
CA LYS A 66 6.92 -5.63 -3.15
C LYS A 66 7.86 -4.86 -2.23
N ILE A 67 7.64 -4.97 -0.93
CA ILE A 67 8.52 -4.41 0.10
C ILE A 67 9.47 -5.50 0.58
N MET A 68 10.77 -5.22 0.58
CA MET A 68 11.77 -6.04 1.27
C MET A 68 11.89 -5.56 2.72
N PRO A 69 11.36 -6.29 3.74
CA PRO A 69 11.26 -5.72 5.09
C PRO A 69 12.59 -5.50 5.80
N GLU A 70 13.66 -6.16 5.36
CA GLU A 70 15.00 -6.02 5.94
C GLU A 70 15.70 -4.74 5.48
N SER A 71 15.55 -4.38 4.20
CA SER A 71 16.19 -3.21 3.58
C SER A 71 15.24 -2.01 3.43
N MET A 72 13.93 -2.23 3.54
CA MET A 72 12.88 -1.28 3.16
C MET A 72 13.01 -0.79 1.71
N GLU A 73 13.54 -1.65 0.84
CA GLU A 73 13.59 -1.43 -0.60
C GLU A 73 12.27 -1.86 -1.27
N PHE A 74 12.01 -1.27 -2.44
CA PHE A 74 10.78 -1.44 -3.20
C PHE A 74 11.08 -1.99 -4.58
N ASP A 75 10.33 -3.00 -4.99
CA ASP A 75 10.31 -3.50 -6.35
C ASP A 75 8.92 -3.28 -6.95
N GLU A 76 8.81 -2.51 -8.03
CA GLU A 76 7.53 -2.28 -8.72
C GLU A 76 7.18 -3.57 -9.49
N ILE A 77 6.08 -4.20 -9.12
CA ILE A 77 5.68 -5.50 -9.68
C ILE A 77 4.46 -5.42 -10.58
N GLY A 78 3.78 -4.27 -10.61
CA GLY A 78 2.66 -4.06 -11.51
C GLY A 78 1.98 -2.71 -11.36
N GLU A 79 1.24 -2.35 -12.40
CA GLU A 79 0.32 -1.23 -12.46
C GLU A 79 -1.06 -1.78 -12.79
N ILE A 80 -2.11 -1.22 -12.18
CA ILE A 80 -3.47 -1.65 -12.40
C ILE A 80 -3.90 -1.28 -13.84
N PRO A 81 -4.62 -2.15 -14.57
CA PRO A 81 -5.25 -1.76 -15.82
C PRO A 81 -6.28 -0.64 -15.63
N THR A 82 -6.39 0.25 -16.62
CA THR A 82 -7.33 1.38 -16.60
C THR A 82 -8.78 0.94 -16.33
N GLU A 83 -9.20 -0.21 -16.86
CA GLU A 83 -10.56 -0.73 -16.68
C GLU A 83 -10.89 -1.14 -15.23
N LEU A 84 -9.86 -1.40 -14.42
CA LEU A 84 -10.03 -1.62 -12.98
C LEU A 84 -9.92 -0.31 -12.20
N LEU A 85 -9.06 0.62 -12.64
CA LEU A 85 -8.94 1.95 -12.04
C LEU A 85 -10.28 2.70 -12.07
N GLU A 86 -10.95 2.68 -13.23
CA GLU A 86 -12.28 3.29 -13.42
C GLU A 86 -13.36 2.72 -12.48
N LYS A 87 -13.15 1.52 -11.93
CA LYS A 87 -14.07 0.91 -10.94
C LYS A 87 -13.76 1.29 -9.51
N LEU A 88 -12.54 1.77 -9.25
CA LEU A 88 -12.10 2.25 -7.94
C LEU A 88 -12.49 3.71 -7.73
N GLU A 89 -12.55 4.48 -8.81
CA GLU A 89 -13.17 5.81 -8.82
C GLU A 89 -14.67 5.64 -8.54
N GLY A 90 -15.11 6.08 -7.35
CA GLY A 90 -16.51 5.98 -6.93
C GLY A 90 -17.42 6.91 -7.74
N GLU A 91 -18.71 6.95 -7.37
CA GLU A 91 -19.65 7.92 -7.96
C GLU A 91 -19.25 9.38 -7.65
N ASP A 92 -18.54 9.58 -6.53
CA ASP A 92 -17.93 10.85 -6.17
C ASP A 92 -16.56 11.03 -6.85
N SER A 93 -16.30 12.22 -7.39
CA SER A 93 -15.05 12.54 -8.10
C SER A 93 -13.81 12.62 -7.20
N GLU A 94 -13.93 12.37 -5.89
CA GLU A 94 -12.82 12.47 -4.95
C GLU A 94 -12.55 11.13 -4.24
N LEU A 95 -11.33 10.62 -4.38
CA LEU A 95 -10.89 9.44 -3.66
C LEU A 95 -10.45 9.82 -2.23
N THR A 96 -11.10 9.22 -1.21
CA THR A 96 -10.86 9.57 0.20
C THR A 96 -9.99 8.57 0.96
N SER A 97 -9.92 7.32 0.49
CA SER A 97 -9.03 6.29 1.03
C SER A 97 -8.97 5.05 0.13
N ILE A 98 -8.01 4.17 0.38
CA ILE A 98 -7.96 2.80 -0.18
C ILE A 98 -7.89 1.76 0.93
N SER A 99 -8.31 0.53 0.64
CA SER A 99 -8.13 -0.63 1.52
C SER A 99 -7.58 -1.81 0.74
N LEU A 100 -6.64 -2.54 1.33
CA LEU A 100 -6.15 -3.79 0.76
C LEU A 100 -6.69 -4.95 1.59
N MET A 101 -7.29 -5.92 0.91
CA MET A 101 -7.53 -7.24 1.48
C MET A 101 -6.79 -8.25 0.63
N THR A 102 -6.10 -9.16 1.29
CA THR A 102 -5.34 -10.22 0.62
C THR A 102 -5.84 -11.59 1.08
N ALA A 103 -5.86 -12.55 0.16
CA ALA A 103 -6.18 -13.93 0.47
C ALA A 103 -5.30 -14.86 -0.37
N LYS A 104 -4.24 -15.41 0.24
CA LYS A 104 -3.22 -16.21 -0.45
C LYS A 104 -2.65 -15.40 -1.64
N ASP A 105 -2.99 -15.77 -2.86
CA ASP A 105 -2.49 -15.15 -4.09
C ASP A 105 -3.44 -14.07 -4.64
N PHE A 106 -4.53 -13.76 -3.93
CA PHE A 106 -5.51 -12.76 -4.32
C PHE A 106 -5.27 -11.43 -3.60
N ILE A 107 -5.47 -10.34 -4.35
CA ILE A 107 -5.50 -8.97 -3.87
C ILE A 107 -6.86 -8.36 -4.24
N TYR A 108 -7.54 -7.81 -3.25
CA TYR A 108 -8.76 -7.03 -3.38
C TYR A 108 -8.45 -5.61 -2.93
N ILE A 109 -8.80 -4.65 -3.77
CA ILE A 109 -8.59 -3.21 -3.56
C ILE A 109 -9.95 -2.53 -3.56
#